data_AF-A0A831M6G9-F1
#
_entry.id   AF-A0A831M6G9-F1
#
_cell.length_a   1.000
_cell.length_b   1.000
_cell.length_c   1.000
_cell.angle_alpha   90.00
_cell.angle_beta   90.00
_cell.angle_gamma   90.00
#
_symmetry.space_group_name_H-M   'P 1'
#
loop_
_entity.id
_entity.type
_entity.pdbx_description
1 polymer ?
#
loop_
_entity_poly.entity_id
_entity_poly.type
_entity_poly.pdbx_seq_one_letter_code
_entity_poly.pdbx_strand_id
1 'polypeptide(L)' 'MQIFANTNYDFLGKKMPFIIVSLVLVAAGLISLALKGGPRYGIDFKGGTLMYVKFANPPHEDEVRSALSQKIQ' A
#
# COMPACT_ATOMS: atom_id res chain seq x y z
N MET A 1 -19.77 -29.02 -15.66
CA MET A 1 -20.81 -28.05 -15.27
C MET A 1 -20.56 -26.75 -16.02
N GLN A 2 -21.49 -26.30 -16.85
CA GLN A 2 -21.40 -24.98 -17.49
C GLN A 2 -21.83 -23.92 -16.46
N ILE A 3 -20.88 -23.11 -16.00
CA ILE A 3 -21.11 -22.09 -14.95
C ILE A 3 -21.80 -20.84 -15.52
N PHE A 4 -21.79 -20.67 -16.85
CA PHE A 4 -22.47 -19.59 -17.56
C PHE A 4 -23.28 -20.16 -18.72
N ALA A 5 -24.57 -20.40 -18.47
CA ALA A 5 -25.55 -20.63 -19.52
C ALA A 5 -26.34 -19.32 -19.73
N ASN A 6 -26.35 -18.81 -20.97
CA ASN A 6 -26.99 -17.55 -21.38
C ASN A 6 -26.43 -16.27 -20.73
N THR A 7 -25.28 -15.81 -21.23
CA THR A 7 -24.58 -14.60 -20.76
C THR A 7 -25.10 -13.33 -21.45
N ASN A 8 -26.31 -12.89 -21.11
CA ASN A 8 -26.86 -11.61 -21.58
C ASN A 8 -27.08 -10.64 -20.40
N TYR A 9 -26.00 -9.97 -19.98
CA TYR A 9 -26.03 -9.00 -18.90
C TYR A 9 -25.75 -7.59 -19.43
N ASP A 10 -26.60 -6.64 -19.07
CA ASP A 10 -26.46 -5.24 -19.45
C ASP A 10 -25.48 -4.49 -18.53
N PHE A 11 -24.19 -4.72 -18.76
CA PHE A 11 -23.12 -3.99 -18.07
C PHE A 11 -23.05 -2.53 -18.49
N LEU A 12 -23.37 -2.25 -19.76
CA LEU A 12 -23.22 -0.91 -20.33
C LEU A 12 -24.31 0.04 -19.84
N GLY A 13 -25.55 -0.43 -19.74
CA GLY A 13 -26.66 0.32 -19.15
C GLY A 13 -26.48 0.57 -17.65
N LYS A 14 -25.76 -0.31 -16.95
CA LYS A 14 -25.43 -0.16 -15.52
C LYS A 14 -24.06 0.46 -15.25
N LYS A 15 -23.37 1.04 -16.24
CA LYS A 15 -21.99 1.56 -16.05
C LYS A 15 -21.89 2.66 -14.99
N MET A 16 -22.91 3.52 -14.87
CA MET A 16 -22.88 4.70 -14.00
C MET A 16 -22.67 4.38 -12.51
N PRO A 17 -23.42 3.46 -11.88
CA PRO A 17 -23.14 3.09 -10.49
C PRO A 17 -21.72 2.54 -10.28
N PHE A 18 -21.19 1.72 -11.21
CA PHE A 18 -19.82 1.22 -11.11
C PHE A 18 -18.77 2.33 -11.23
N ILE A 19 -18.98 3.28 -12.14
CA ILE A 19 -18.10 4.46 -12.30
C ILE A 19 -18.13 5.30 -11.02
N ILE A 20 -19.30 5.56 -10.45
CA ILE A 20 -19.44 6.37 -9.23
C ILE A 20 -18.73 5.70 -8.06
N VAL A 21 -18.96 4.40 -7.83
CA VAL A 21 -18.30 3.65 -6.75
C VAL A 21 -16.78 3.67 -6.93
N SER A 22 -16.29 3.45 -8.15
CA SER A 22 -14.86 3.52 -8.47
C SER A 22 -14.29 4.91 -8.17
N LEU A 23 -14.96 5.97 -8.62
CA LEU A 23 -14.54 7.35 -8.40
C LEU A 23 -14.46 7.69 -6.91
N VAL A 24 -15.45 7.26 -6.12
CA VAL A 24 -15.46 7.46 -4.66
C VAL A 24 -14.28 6.75 -4.01
N LEU A 25 -13.96 5.52 -4.40
CA LEU A 25 -12.81 4.79 -3.86
C LEU A 25 -11.48 5.46 -4.21
N VAL A 26 -11.33 5.94 -5.46
CA VAL A 26 -10.14 6.69 -5.88
C VAL A 26 -10.02 7.99 -5.08
N ALA A 27 -11.11 8.76 -4.95
CA ALA A 27 -11.11 10.00 -4.19
C ALA A 27 -10.77 9.76 -2.71
N ALA A 28 -11.34 8.73 -2.08
CA ALA A 28 -11.01 8.36 -0.71
C ALA A 28 -9.53 7.99 -0.54
N GLY A 29 -8.95 7.27 -1.50
CA GLY A 29 -7.52 6.95 -1.52
C GLY A 29 -6.64 8.19 -1.61
N LEU A 30 -6.98 9.12 -2.53
CA LEU A 30 -6.25 10.38 -2.69
C LEU A 30 -6.35 11.28 -1.45
N ILE A 31 -7.54 11.39 -0.85
CA ILE A 31 -7.75 12.14 0.39
C ILE A 31 -6.92 11.52 1.53
N SER A 32 -6.96 10.20 1.70
CA SER A 32 -6.13 9.52 2.69
C SER A 32 -4.64 9.79 2.46
N LEU A 33 -4.19 9.82 1.21
CA LEU A 33 -2.79 10.09 0.87
C LEU A 33 -2.40 11.52 1.27
N ALA A 34 -3.24 12.50 0.94
CA ALA A 34 -3.02 13.90 1.29
C ALA A 34 -2.99 14.12 2.81
N LEU A 35 -3.96 13.58 3.54
CA LEU A 35 -4.05 13.72 5.00
C LEU A 35 -2.88 13.06 5.75
N LYS A 36 -2.30 11.99 5.20
CA LYS A 36 -1.16 11.27 5.80
C LYS A 36 0.20 11.85 5.40
N GLY A 37 0.24 12.98 4.70
CA GLY A 37 1.49 13.64 4.29
C GLY A 37 2.15 13.01 3.06
N GLY A 38 1.37 12.35 2.20
CA GLY A 38 1.85 11.73 0.98
C GLY A 38 2.28 10.26 1.13
N PRO A 39 2.85 9.67 0.06
CA PRO A 39 3.33 8.30 0.10
C PRO A 39 4.58 8.17 0.98
N ARG A 40 4.80 6.95 1.51
CA ARG A 40 6.03 6.62 2.23
C ARG A 40 7.17 6.38 1.23
N TYR A 41 7.84 7.46 0.88
CA TYR A 41 9.02 7.43 0.01
C TYR A 41 10.16 6.59 0.62
N GLY A 42 10.74 5.71 -0.20
CA GLY A 42 11.95 4.96 0.13
C GLY A 42 13.23 5.74 -0.11
N ILE A 43 14.38 5.07 0.04
CA ILE A 43 15.72 5.66 -0.11
C ILE A 43 15.94 6.27 -1.50
N ASP A 44 15.30 5.74 -2.55
CA ASP A 44 15.44 6.24 -3.93
C ASP A 44 14.91 7.67 -4.10
N PHE A 45 14.02 8.11 -3.21
CA PHE A 45 13.35 9.41 -3.29
C PHE A 45 13.70 10.36 -2.14
N LYS A 46 14.08 9.84 -0.97
CA LYS A 46 14.46 10.64 0.21
C LYS A 46 15.94 10.62 0.54
N GLY A 47 16.74 9.79 -0.15
CA GLY A 47 18.11 9.50 0.23
C GLY A 47 18.19 8.69 1.53
N GLY A 48 19.41 8.33 1.92
CA GLY A 48 19.70 7.52 3.10
C GLY A 48 20.36 6.19 2.76
N THR A 49 20.40 5.28 3.72
CA THR A 49 21.10 3.99 3.61
C THR A 49 20.16 2.85 3.96
N LEU A 50 20.10 1.84 3.10
CA LEU A 50 19.38 0.59 3.36
C LEU A 50 20.41 -0.54 3.44
N MET A 51 20.36 -1.30 4.54
CA MET A 51 21.24 -2.44 4.77
C MET A 51 20.40 -3.68 5.04
N TYR A 52 20.73 -4.77 4.35
CA TYR A 52 20.14 -6.08 4.61
C TYR A 52 21.12 -6.87 5.49
N VAL A 53 20.69 -7.22 6.69
CA VAL A 53 21.52 -7.94 7.69
C VAL A 53 20.90 -9.30 7.96
N LYS A 54 21.71 -10.35 7.91
CA LYS A 54 21.29 -11.71 8.22
C LYS A 54 21.69 -12.07 9.65
N PHE A 55 20.72 -12.53 10.43
CA PHE A 55 20.94 -13.01 11.79
C PHE A 55 20.93 -14.53 11.83
N ALA A 56 21.68 -15.11 12.77
CA ALA A 56 21.69 -16.56 12.99
C ALA A 56 20.37 -17.06 13.60
N ASN A 57 19.75 -16.25 14.46
CA ASN A 57 18.44 -16.47 15.06
C ASN A 57 17.58 -15.19 14.89
N PRO A 58 16.23 -15.28 14.92
CA PRO A 58 15.37 -14.11 14.87
C PRO A 58 15.74 -13.13 15.99
N PRO A 59 16.22 -11.91 15.68
CA PRO A 59 16.60 -10.93 16.69
C PRO A 59 15.36 -10.32 17.34
N HIS A 60 15.51 -9.79 18.55
CA HIS A 60 14.47 -8.98 19.16
C HIS A 60 14.45 -7.58 18.52
N GLU A 61 13.31 -7.17 17.94
CA GLU A 61 13.23 -5.91 17.18
C GLU A 61 13.58 -4.67 18.01
N ASP A 62 13.19 -4.65 19.29
CA ASP A 62 13.40 -3.49 20.17
C ASP A 62 14.88 -3.31 20.53
N GLU A 63 15.64 -4.40 20.65
CA GLU A 63 17.09 -4.34 20.87
C GLU A 63 17.80 -3.75 19.65
N VAL A 64 17.41 -4.18 18.44
CA VAL A 64 17.99 -3.65 17.19
C VAL A 64 17.68 -2.15 17.05
N ARG A 65 16.45 -1.72 17.34
CA ARG A 65 16.05 -0.31 17.28
C ARG A 65 16.81 0.54 18.30
N SER A 66 16.91 0.07 19.54
CA SER A 66 17.61 0.82 20.60
C SER A 66 19.11 0.96 20.32
N ALA A 67 19.78 -0.11 19.88
CA ALA A 67 21.20 -0.09 19.52
C ALA A 67 21.51 0.87 18.36
N LEU A 68 20.64 0.94 17.34
CA LEU A 68 20.83 1.87 16.22
C LEU A 68 20.52 3.33 16.60
N SER A 69 19.53 3.56 17.49
CA SER A 69 19.18 4.90 17.94
C SER A 69 20.26 5.57 18.79
N GLN A 70 21.00 4.80 19.60
CA GLN A 70 22.06 5.33 20.47
C GLN A 70 23.33 5.73 19.70
N LYS A 71 23.59 5.12 18.54
CA LYS A 71 24.88 5.24 17.84
C LYS A 71 24.86 6.23 16.65
N ILE A 72 23.69 6.72 16.27
CA ILE A 72 23.47 7.60 15.09
C ILE A 72 22.96 8.99 15.55
N GLN A 73 23.41 9.48 16.70
CA GLN A 73 23.34 10.91 17.05
C GLN A 73 24.61 11.63 16.62
#